data_AF-A0A2N9LU10-F1
#
_entry.id   AF-A0A2N9LU10-F1
#
_cell.length_a   1.000
_cell.length_b   1.000
_cell.length_c   1.000
_cell.angle_alpha   90.00
_cell.angle_beta   90.00
_cell.angle_gamma   90.00
#
_symmetry.space_group_name_H-M   'P 1'
#
loop_
_entity.id
_entity.type
_entity.pdbx_description
1 polymer ?
#
loop_
_entity_poly.entity_id
_entity_poly.type
_entity_poly.pdbx_seq_one_letter_code
_entity_poly.pdbx_strand_id
1 'polypeptide(L)'
;MTPLEKVLAETRRYDHALLDFSAREHNGAIELVIEMKNRGLGLHTYYAPVHQRDIDHPQFAWTFQRYLYDCMHDYLVEMFIHTPQSRDERP
;
A
#
# COMPACT_ATOMS: atom_id res chain seq x y z
N MET A 1 -13.20 -7.35 -16.81
CA MET A 1 -12.55 -7.06 -15.53
C MET A 1 -12.35 -5.56 -15.47
N THR A 2 -12.92 -4.88 -14.47
CA THR A 2 -12.73 -3.44 -14.24
C THR A 2 -11.31 -3.18 -13.74
N PRO A 3 -10.79 -1.93 -13.81
CA PRO A 3 -9.49 -1.59 -13.23
C PRO A 3 -9.39 -1.98 -11.75
N LEU A 4 -10.43 -1.70 -10.96
CA LEU A 4 -10.51 -2.12 -9.56
C LEU A 4 -10.42 -3.63 -9.39
N GLU A 5 -11.17 -4.40 -10.18
CA GLU A 5 -11.14 -5.86 -10.12
C GLU A 5 -9.75 -6.41 -10.46
N LYS A 6 -9.03 -5.78 -11.41
CA LYS A 6 -7.67 -6.17 -11.79
C LYS A 6 -6.68 -5.95 -10.65
N VAL A 7 -6.74 -4.79 -9.99
CA VAL A 7 -5.91 -4.51 -8.81
C VAL A 7 -6.25 -5.47 -7.66
N LEU A 8 -7.53 -5.68 -7.37
CA LEU A 8 -7.99 -6.62 -6.34
C LEU A 8 -7.59 -8.07 -6.62
N ALA A 9 -7.50 -8.47 -7.89
CA ALA A 9 -7.04 -9.80 -8.26
C ALA A 9 -5.55 -9.96 -7.95
N GLU A 10 -4.73 -8.95 -8.23
CA GLU A 10 -3.31 -8.98 -7.93
C GLU A 10 -3.03 -8.88 -6.42
N THR A 11 -3.74 -8.03 -5.66
CA THR A 11 -3.53 -7.93 -4.20
C THR A 11 -3.81 -9.25 -3.48
N ARG A 12 -4.80 -10.02 -3.91
CA ARG A 12 -5.15 -11.34 -3.34
C ARG A 12 -4.06 -12.40 -3.49
N ARG A 13 -3.05 -12.17 -4.32
CA ARG A 13 -1.91 -13.09 -4.49
C ARG A 13 -0.90 -12.98 -3.36
N TYR A 14 -1.01 -11.95 -2.53
CA TYR A 14 -0.10 -11.69 -1.42
C TYR A 14 -0.77 -12.08 -0.11
N ASP A 15 -0.05 -12.86 0.70
CA ASP A 15 -0.36 -13.07 2.11
C ASP A 15 0.85 -12.59 2.92
N HIS A 16 0.62 -11.62 3.81
CA HIS A 16 1.67 -11.02 4.62
C HIS A 16 1.35 -11.20 6.10
N ALA A 17 2.36 -11.51 6.91
CA ALA A 17 2.17 -11.82 8.32
C ALA A 17 1.55 -10.66 9.13
N LEU A 18 1.82 -9.42 8.72
CA LEU A 18 1.47 -8.21 9.49
C LEU A 18 0.45 -7.30 8.80
N LEU A 19 0.30 -7.41 7.48
CA LEU A 19 -0.40 -6.43 6.65
C LEU A 19 -1.53 -7.11 5.87
N ASP A 20 -2.62 -6.37 5.70
CA ASP A 20 -3.68 -6.67 4.75
C ASP A 20 -3.57 -5.74 3.55
N PHE A 21 -3.78 -6.29 2.36
CA PHE A 21 -3.78 -5.54 1.10
C PHE A 21 -5.15 -5.59 0.45
N SER A 22 -5.69 -4.43 0.09
CA SER A 22 -6.91 -4.32 -0.69
C SER A 22 -6.84 -3.15 -1.66
N ALA A 23 -7.91 -2.90 -2.39
CA ALA A 23 -8.01 -1.72 -3.24
C ALA A 23 -9.41 -1.16 -3.18
N ARG A 24 -9.53 0.15 -3.37
CA ARG A 24 -10.82 0.85 -3.44
C ARG A 24 -10.82 1.85 -4.58
N GLU A 25 -12.02 2.23 -5.01
CA GLU A 25 -12.21 3.40 -5.85
C GLU A 25 -12.51 4.61 -4.97
N HIS A 26 -11.83 5.72 -5.21
CA HIS A 26 -12.00 6.96 -4.47
C HIS A 26 -11.76 8.15 -5.41
N ASN A 27 -12.75 9.04 -5.51
CA ASN A 27 -12.74 10.21 -6.41
C ASN A 27 -12.36 9.89 -7.88
N GLY A 28 -12.80 8.74 -8.40
CA GLY A 28 -12.50 8.30 -9.76
C GLY A 28 -11.08 7.77 -9.97
N ALA A 29 -10.31 7.57 -8.90
CA ALA A 29 -9.01 6.90 -8.93
C ALA A 29 -9.09 5.57 -8.17
N ILE A 30 -8.26 4.60 -8.57
CA ILE A 30 -8.08 3.37 -7.80
C ILE A 30 -6.94 3.59 -6.81
N GLU A 31 -7.16 3.24 -5.55
CA GLU A 31 -6.17 3.31 -4.47
C GLU A 31 -5.86 1.90 -3.98
N LEU A 32 -4.57 1.57 -3.89
CA LEU A 32 -4.06 0.47 -3.08
C LEU A 32 -4.22 0.86 -1.60
N VAL A 33 -4.78 -0.05 -0.82
CA VAL A 33 -5.01 0.12 0.61
C VAL A 33 -4.14 -0.87 1.35
N ILE A 34 -3.32 -0.38 2.26
CA ILE A 34 -2.46 -1.19 3.13
C ILE A 34 -2.80 -0.85 4.58
N GLU A 35 -3.12 -1.87 5.37
CA GLU A 35 -3.41 -1.71 6.79
C GLU A 35 -2.79 -2.83 7.62
N MET A 36 -2.53 -2.56 8.91
CA MET A 36 -2.14 -3.61 9.84
C MET A 36 -3.32 -4.52 10.17
N LYS A 37 -3.06 -5.83 10.19
CA LYS A 37 -4.04 -6.84 10.66
C LYS A 37 -4.53 -6.53 12.08
N ASN A 38 -3.63 -6.05 12.94
CA ASN A 38 -3.96 -5.61 14.29
C ASN A 38 -4.38 -4.13 14.30
N ARG A 39 -5.68 -3.88 14.07
CA ARG A 39 -6.27 -2.53 14.06
C ARG A 39 -6.30 -1.85 15.44
N GLY A 40 -6.05 -2.59 16.53
CA GLY A 40 -6.02 -2.05 17.89
C GLY A 40 -4.80 -1.17 18.20
N LEU A 41 -3.79 -1.14 17.33
CA LEU A 41 -2.58 -0.34 17.50
C LEU A 41 -2.76 1.15 17.15
N GLY A 42 -3.92 1.54 16.61
CA GLY A 42 -4.18 2.94 16.24
C GLY A 42 -3.31 3.45 15.08
N LEU A 43 -2.71 2.54 14.32
CA LEU A 43 -1.89 2.88 13.15
C LEU A 43 -2.79 3.33 11.99
N HIS A 44 -2.29 4.27 11.19
CA HIS A 44 -3.03 4.78 10.04
C HIS A 44 -3.09 3.75 8.91
N THR A 45 -4.15 3.82 8.11
CA THR A 45 -4.24 3.11 6.84
C THR A 45 -3.46 3.89 5.78
N TYR A 46 -2.63 3.19 5.02
CA TYR A 46 -1.89 3.77 3.91
C TYR A 46 -2.67 3.61 2.61
N TYR A 47 -2.77 4.71 1.85
CA TYR A 47 -3.50 4.78 0.60
C TYR A 47 -2.56 5.26 -0.51
N ALA A 48 -2.45 4.50 -1.59
CA ALA A 48 -1.58 4.84 -2.70
C ALA A 48 -2.30 4.75 -4.05
N PRO A 49 -2.30 5.82 -4.87
CA PRO A 49 -3.05 5.82 -6.13
C PRO A 49 -2.39 4.92 -7.18
N VAL A 50 -3.16 4.00 -7.74
CA VAL A 50 -2.75 3.15 -8.87
C VAL A 50 -3.24 3.80 -10.16
N HIS A 51 -2.32 4.32 -10.98
CA HIS A 51 -2.70 5.00 -12.20
C HIS A 51 -3.23 4.03 -13.27
N GLN A 52 -4.27 4.47 -13.99
CA GLN A 52 -4.89 3.68 -15.07
C GLN A 52 -3.88 3.19 -16.11
N ARG A 53 -2.88 4.03 -16.47
CA ARG A 53 -1.81 3.67 -17.40
C ARG A 53 -1.01 2.45 -16.95
N ASP A 54 -0.80 2.29 -15.65
CA ASP A 54 -0.02 1.19 -15.08
C ASP A 54 -0.88 -0.07 -15.04
N ILE A 55 -2.17 0.09 -14.70
CA ILE A 55 -3.17 -0.98 -14.74
C ILE A 55 -3.30 -1.56 -16.15
N ASP A 56 -3.32 -0.71 -17.17
CA ASP A 56 -3.44 -1.14 -18.57
C ASP A 56 -2.14 -1.71 -19.15
N HIS A 57 -1.03 -1.62 -18.42
CA HIS A 57 0.26 -2.12 -18.88
C HIS A 57 0.25 -3.66 -19.06
N PRO A 58 0.80 -4.21 -20.16
CA PRO A 58 0.83 -5.66 -20.39
C PRO A 58 1.54 -6.46 -19.29
N GLN A 59 2.51 -5.84 -18.62
CA GLN A 59 3.27 -6.45 -17.51
C GLN A 59 2.76 -5.98 -16.13
N PHE A 60 1.49 -5.60 -16.02
CA PHE A 60 0.92 -5.04 -14.79
C PHE A 60 1.25 -5.85 -13.54
N ALA A 61 1.17 -7.18 -13.57
CA ALA A 61 1.47 -8.01 -12.39
C ALA A 61 2.90 -7.79 -11.85
N TRP A 62 3.88 -7.63 -12.73
CA TRP A 62 5.27 -7.39 -12.35
C TRP A 62 5.50 -5.96 -11.86
N THR A 63 4.95 -4.97 -12.58
CA THR A 63 5.08 -3.57 -12.17
C THR A 63 4.31 -3.29 -10.88
N PHE A 64 3.17 -3.93 -10.68
CA PHE A 64 2.38 -3.88 -9.45
C PHE A 64 3.12 -4.51 -8.27
N GLN A 65 3.82 -5.63 -8.47
CA GLN A 65 4.64 -6.22 -7.41
C GLN A 65 5.70 -5.24 -6.91
N ARG A 66 6.46 -4.62 -7.83
CA ARG A 66 7.45 -3.61 -7.47
C ARG A 66 6.80 -2.44 -6.75
N TYR A 67 5.70 -1.93 -7.29
CA TYR A 67 4.95 -0.83 -6.70
C TYR A 67 4.46 -1.14 -5.28
N LEU A 68 3.93 -2.35 -5.04
CA LEU A 68 3.49 -2.80 -3.72
C LEU A 68 4.66 -2.85 -2.73
N TYR A 69 5.84 -3.29 -3.15
CA TYR A 69 7.03 -3.29 -2.29
C TYR A 69 7.51 -1.88 -1.95
N ASP A 70 7.49 -0.96 -2.92
CA ASP A 70 7.83 0.44 -2.70
C ASP A 70 6.84 1.07 -1.70
N CYS A 71 5.53 0.83 -1.87
CA CYS A 71 4.50 1.28 -0.92
C CYS A 71 4.66 0.68 0.48
N MET A 72 5.02 -0.60 0.58
CA MET A 72 5.26 -1.25 1.86
C MET A 72 6.49 -0.67 2.56
N HIS A 73 7.56 -0.41 1.81
CA HIS A 73 8.75 0.26 2.34
C HIS A 73 8.37 1.62 2.92
N ASP A 74 7.65 2.45 2.16
CA ASP A 74 7.26 3.78 2.59
C ASP A 74 6.35 3.72 3.83
N TYR A 75 5.37 2.81 3.85
CA TYR A 75 4.49 2.64 4.99
C TYR A 75 5.25 2.23 6.27
N LEU A 76 6.23 1.32 6.17
CA LEU A 76 7.05 0.92 7.31
C LEU A 76 7.96 2.06 7.78
N VAL A 77 8.49 2.86 6.86
CA VAL A 77 9.30 4.03 7.19
C VAL A 77 8.46 5.11 7.89
N GLU A 78 7.21 5.32 7.49
CA GLU A 78 6.28 6.23 8.17
C GLU A 78 5.99 5.84 9.61
N MET A 79 6.16 4.57 9.98
CA MET A 79 5.95 4.08 11.35
C MET A 79 7.11 4.38 12.31
N PHE A 80 8.21 4.99 11.85
CA PHE A 80 9.27 5.41 12.77
C PHE A 80 8.77 6.50 13.72
N ILE A 81 8.73 6.18 15.02
CA ILE A 81 8.44 7.17 16.07
C ILE A 81 9.61 8.18 16.20
N HIS A 82 10.83 7.71 15.95
CA HIS A 82 12.04 8.53 15.94
C HIS A 82 12.96 8.11 14.79
N THR A 83 13.57 9.09 14.14
CA THR A 83 14.59 8.89 13.12
C THR A 83 15.88 9.60 13.55
N PRO A 84 17.03 9.32 12.91
CA PRO A 84 18.26 10.06 13.17
C PRO A 84 18.15 11.57 12.89
N GLN A 85 17.14 12.02 12.13
CA GLN A 85 16.86 13.43 11.92
C GLN A 85 15.90 14.04 12.96
N SER A 86 15.28 13.22 13.82
CA SER A 86 14.46 13.72 14.93
C SER A 86 15.33 14.60 15.83
N ARG A 87 14.97 15.88 15.94
CA ARG A 87 15.71 16.89 16.71
C ARG A 87 15.30 16.94 18.18
N ASP A 88 14.35 16.11 18.58
CA ASP A 88 13.89 16.02 19.96
C ASP A 88 14.93 15.30 20.82
N GLU A 89 15.27 15.89 21.97
CA GLU A 89 16.08 15.22 22.99
C GLU A 89 15.34 13.97 23.48
N ARG A 90 16.01 12.82 23.44
CA ARG A 90 15.44 11.57 23.96
C ARG A 90 15.10 11.74 25.45
N PRO A 91 13.98 11.16 25.93
CA PRO A 91 13.73 11.05 27.37
C PRO A 91 14.77 10.17 28.07
#